data_AF-A0A920HIT7-F1
#
_entry.id   AF-A0A920HIT7-F1
#
_cell.length_a   1.000
_cell.length_b   1.000
_cell.length_c   1.000
_cell.angle_alpha   90.00
_cell.angle_beta   90.00
_cell.angle_gamma   90.00
#
_symmetry.space_group_name_H-M   'P 1'
#
loop_
_entity.id
_entity.type
_entity.pdbx_description
1 polymer ?
#
loop_
_entity_poly.entity_id
_entity_poly.type
_entity_poly.pdbx_seq_one_letter_code
_entity_poly.pdbx_strand_id
1 'polypeptide(L)' 'MVEHVKSILSDLELPFRILRLCGGDLGFTSALTYDFEVYSKAQRNG' A
#
# COMPACT_ATOMS: atom_id res chain seq x y z
N MET A 1 11.28 6.58 -2.40
CA MET A 1 10.00 6.64 -1.67
C MET A 1 9.39 5.26 -1.45
N VAL A 2 9.04 4.51 -2.51
CA VAL A 2 8.49 3.15 -2.40
C VAL A 2 9.37 2.22 -1.55
N GLU A 3 10.66 2.08 -1.86
CA GLU A 3 11.56 1.22 -1.08
C GLU A 3 11.73 1.66 0.39
N HIS A 4 11.60 2.96 0.68
CA HIS A 4 11.68 3.47 2.05
C HIS A 4 10.46 3.05 2.88
N VAL A 5 9.25 3.15 2.33
CA VAL A 5 8.04 2.67 3.02
C VAL A 5 8.06 1.14 3.15
N LYS A 6 8.54 0.45 2.11
CA LYS A 6 8.73 -1.00 2.12
C LYS A 6 9.64 -1.45 3.27
N SER A 7 10.79 -0.79 3.49
CA SER A 7 11.69 -1.15 4.59
C SER A 7 11.02 -0.96 5.95
N ILE A 8 10.31 0.16 6.16
CA ILE A 8 9.58 0.41 7.42
C ILE A 8 8.56 -0.70 7.70
N LEU A 9 7.76 -1.09 6.71
CA LEU A 9 6.75 -2.14 6.90
C LEU A 9 7.38 -3.52 7.10
N SER A 10 8.53 -3.80 6.46
CA SER A 10 9.30 -5.02 6.68
C SER A 10 9.91 -5.07 8.10
N ASP A 11 10.46 -3.96 8.59
CA ASP A 11 11.04 -3.86 9.95
C ASP A 11 9.97 -4.04 11.04
N LEU A 12 8.73 -3.62 10.74
CA LEU A 12 7.56 -3.84 11.61
C LEU A 12 6.92 -5.22 11.45
N GLU A 13 7.47 -6.08 10.58
CA GLU A 13 6.95 -7.42 10.26
C GLU A 13 5.47 -7.41 9.81
N LEU A 14 5.01 -6.32 9.20
CA LEU A 14 3.64 -6.20 8.71
C LEU A 14 3.56 -6.84 7.32
N PRO A 15 2.69 -7.85 7.09
CA PRO A 15 2.48 -8.38 5.74
C PRO A 15 1.74 -7.34 4.90
N PHE A 16 2.27 -7.01 3.73
CA PHE A 16 1.66 -6.06 2.79
C PHE A 16 1.82 -6.51 1.34
N ARG A 17 1.03 -5.91 0.46
CA ARG A 17 1.25 -5.91 -0.99
C ARG A 17 1.35 -4.48 -1.51
N ILE A 18 2.01 -4.31 -2.64
CA ILE A 18 2.15 -3.01 -3.31
C ILE A 18 1.35 -3.06 -4.61
N LEU A 19 0.45 -2.09 -4.81
CA LEU A 19 -0.31 -1.93 -6.05
C LEU A 19 0.13 -0.66 -6.76
N ARG A 20 0.27 -0.73 -8.09
CA ARG A 20 0.34 0.47 -8.93
C ARG A 20 -1.08 0.81 -9.38
N LEU A 21 -1.57 1.98 -8.99
CA LEU A 21 -2.94 2.36 -9.30
C LEU A 21 -3.13 2.60 -10.80
N CYS A 22 -4.34 2.31 -11.29
CA CYS A 22 -4.74 2.66 -12.64
C CYS A 22 -5.12 4.15 -12.71
N GLY A 23 -5.18 4.73 -13.91
CA GLY A 23 -5.48 6.15 -14.06
C GLY A 23 -6.81 6.60 -13.44
N GLY A 24 -7.82 5.72 -13.40
CA GLY A 24 -9.12 6.03 -12.82
C GLY A 24 -9.16 6.05 -11.28
N ASP A 25 -8.11 5.53 -10.64
CA ASP A 25 -7.99 5.43 -9.17
C ASP A 25 -6.91 6.38 -8.61
N LEU A 26 -6.34 7.24 -9.47
CA LEU A 26 -5.40 8.27 -9.04
C LEU A 26 -6.15 9.43 -8.36
N GLY A 27 -5.56 9.98 -7.31
CA GLY A 27 -6.01 11.24 -6.74
C GLY A 27 -5.84 12.41 -7.73
N PHE A 28 -6.64 13.47 -7.57
CA PHE A 28 -6.78 14.59 -8.52
C PHE A 28 -5.45 15.16 -9.07
N THR A 29 -4.41 15.23 -8.26
CA THR A 29 -3.10 15.79 -8.63
C THR A 29 -2.03 14.74 -8.93
N SER A 30 -2.32 13.45 -8.79
CA SER A 30 -1.33 12.39 -8.95
C SER A 30 -1.25 11.90 -10.39
N ALA A 31 -0.03 11.83 -10.93
CA ALA A 31 0.25 11.16 -12.20
C ALA A 31 0.66 9.68 -12.03
N LEU A 32 1.08 9.28 -10.82
CA LEU A 32 1.52 7.92 -10.50
C LEU A 32 1.44 7.70 -8.98
N THR A 33 0.65 6.71 -8.56
CA THR A 33 0.50 6.34 -7.15
C THR A 33 0.81 4.85 -6.95
N TYR A 34 1.48 4.55 -5.84
CA TYR A 34 1.66 3.20 -5.34
C TYR A 34 1.01 3.07 -3.96
N ASP A 35 0.07 2.15 -3.84
CA ASP A 35 -0.62 1.86 -2.59
C ASP A 35 0.02 0.69 -1.87
N PHE A 36 0.24 0.87 -0.57
CA PHE A 36 0.71 -0.17 0.35
C PHE A 36 -0.48 -0.67 1.16
N GLU A 37 -0.97 -1.85 0.81
CA GLU A 37 -2.10 -2.45 1.51
C GLU A 37 -1.59 -3.45 2.54
N VAL A 38 -1.74 -3.10 3.81
CA VAL A 38 -1.35 -3.95 4.95
C VAL A 38 -2.49 -4.92 5.27
N TYR A 39 -2.15 -6.17 5.58
CA TYR A 39 -3.12 -7.16 6.00
C TYR A 39 -3.75 -6.80 7.36
N SER A 40 -5.09 -6.74 7.42
CA SER A 40 -5.83 -6.57 8.67
C SER A 40 -6.64 -7.82 8.99
N LYS A 41 -6.33 -8.46 10.13
CA LYS A 41 -7.09 -9.63 10.61
C LYS A 41 -8.57 -9.33 10.84
N ALA A 42 -8.90 -8.10 11.23
CA ALA A 42 -10.28 -7.69 11.49
C ALA A 42 -11.18 -7.75 10.24
N GLN A 43 -10.62 -7.60 9.04
CA GLN A 43 -11.39 -7.63 7.79
C GLN A 43 -11.93 -9.02 7.42
N ARG A 44 -11.37 -10.10 7.99
CA ARG A 44 -11.84 -11.47 7.72
C ARG A 44 -12.91 -11.97 8.70
N ASN A 45 -13.12 -11.28 9.82
CA ASN A 45 -14.00 -11.74 10.89
C ASN A 45 -15.16 -10.75 11.18
N GLY A 46 -15.56 -9.96 10.19
CA GLY A 46 -16.73 -9.07 10.26
C GLY A 46 -17.98 -9.71 9.67
#